data_AF-A0A2V9MK71-F1
#
_entry.id   AF-A0A2V9MK71-F1
#
_cell.length_a   1.000
_cell.length_b   1.000
_cell.length_c   1.000
_cell.angle_alpha   90.00
_cell.angle_beta   90.00
_cell.angle_gamma   90.00
#
_symmetry.space_group_name_H-M   'P 1'
#
loop_
_entity.id
_entity.type
_entity.pdbx_description
1 polymer ?
#
loop_
_entity_poly.entity_id
_entity_poly.type
_entity_poly.pdbx_seq_one_letter_code
_entity_poly.pdbx_strand_id
1 'polypeptide(L)'
;MLDQPRMSARLFSPDSVLWRVNRESVTGLAGARALMLELAHPLIAAGVAHHSEFRRDPFGRLYRTLRAANDIVFGTQGTANRAAVHIRRCHQRVQGALEDGVGSLPPGSRYNANDPELKLWVLATLVDSILLVYDLFVRPLSLEERRA
;
A
#
# COMPACT_ATOMS: atom_id res chain seq x y z
N MET A 1 -16.21 -32.11 12.91
CA MET A 1 -15.56 -30.91 13.47
C MET A 1 -14.21 -30.78 12.77
N LEU A 2 -14.16 -30.06 11.65
CA LEU A 2 -12.99 -30.06 10.75
C LEU A 2 -12.05 -28.89 11.09
N ASP A 3 -10.83 -29.27 11.42
CA ASP A 3 -9.55 -28.56 11.43
C ASP A 3 -9.56 -27.10 10.90
N GLN A 4 -9.48 -26.11 11.80
CA GLN A 4 -9.22 -24.68 11.48
C GLN A 4 -7.77 -24.19 11.82
N PRO A 5 -6.68 -24.94 11.61
CA PRO A 5 -5.34 -24.51 12.02
C PRO A 5 -4.74 -23.42 11.10
N ARG A 6 -5.24 -23.25 9.87
CA ARG A 6 -4.66 -22.29 8.90
C ARG A 6 -5.13 -20.84 9.08
N MET A 7 -6.32 -20.59 9.61
CA MET A 7 -6.85 -19.21 9.72
C MET A 7 -6.31 -18.41 10.90
N SER A 8 -5.78 -19.10 11.92
CA SER A 8 -5.10 -18.50 13.07
C SER A 8 -3.61 -18.27 12.83
N ALA A 9 -2.99 -19.00 11.88
CA ALA A 9 -1.61 -18.77 11.48
C ALA A 9 -1.43 -17.37 10.87
N ARG A 10 -0.26 -16.74 11.06
CA ARG A 10 0.06 -15.43 10.46
C ARG A 10 0.36 -15.56 8.98
N LEU A 11 -0.01 -14.54 8.20
CA LEU A 11 0.34 -14.49 6.78
C LEU A 11 1.85 -14.35 6.60
N PHE A 12 2.49 -13.54 7.45
CA PHE A 12 3.93 -13.37 7.51
C PHE A 12 4.46 -13.81 8.87
N SER A 13 5.47 -14.68 8.87
CA SER A 13 6.15 -15.09 10.11
C SER A 13 6.83 -13.89 10.78
N PRO A 14 6.88 -13.80 12.12
CA PRO A 14 7.67 -12.81 12.83
C PRO A 14 9.16 -12.79 12.44
N ASP A 15 9.68 -13.92 11.95
CA ASP A 15 11.07 -14.04 11.50
C ASP A 15 11.30 -13.56 10.06
N SER A 16 10.23 -13.27 9.30
CA SER A 16 10.34 -12.79 7.92
C SER A 16 10.90 -11.37 7.87
N VAL A 17 11.63 -11.04 6.79
CA VAL A 17 12.19 -9.69 6.60
C VAL A 17 11.09 -8.65 6.55
N LEU A 18 10.01 -8.92 5.82
CA LEU A 18 8.85 -8.03 5.71
C LEU A 18 8.28 -7.70 7.10
N TRP A 19 8.08 -8.69 7.96
CA TRP A 19 7.56 -8.47 9.32
C TRP A 19 8.54 -7.65 10.16
N ARG A 20 9.83 -8.01 10.14
CA ARG A 20 10.89 -7.33 10.89
C ARG A 20 11.10 -5.88 10.47
N VAL A 21 11.03 -5.58 9.18
CA VAL A 21 11.20 -4.21 8.66
C VAL A 21 10.02 -3.33 9.04
N ASN A 22 8.80 -3.85 8.90
CA ASN A 22 7.59 -3.07 9.14
C ASN A 22 7.28 -2.87 10.64
N ARG A 23 7.88 -3.67 11.55
CA ARG A 23 7.67 -3.49 13.00
C ARG A 23 8.36 -2.23 13.55
N GLU A 24 9.37 -1.73 12.85
CA GLU A 24 10.12 -0.56 13.30
C GLU A 24 9.27 0.69 13.07
N SER A 25 8.93 1.40 14.16
CA SER A 25 8.04 2.57 14.08
C SER A 25 8.54 3.66 13.11
N VAL A 26 9.86 3.77 12.94
CA VAL A 26 10.49 4.73 12.02
C VAL A 26 10.12 4.46 10.55
N THR A 27 9.81 3.20 10.20
CA THR A 27 9.34 2.81 8.86
C THR A 27 8.03 3.53 8.49
N GLY A 28 7.25 4.02 9.45
CA GLY A 28 6.09 4.88 9.19
C GLY A 28 6.41 6.16 8.41
N LEU A 29 7.63 6.69 8.52
CA LEU A 29 8.08 7.85 7.73
C LEU A 29 8.10 7.57 6.22
N ALA A 30 8.24 6.30 5.82
CA ALA A 30 8.21 5.89 4.43
C ALA A 30 6.87 6.23 3.76
N GLY A 31 5.77 6.25 4.52
CA GLY A 31 4.43 6.53 3.99
C GLY A 31 4.31 7.92 3.37
N ALA A 32 4.98 8.94 3.94
CA ALA A 32 4.94 10.30 3.39
C ALA A 32 5.68 10.38 2.05
N ARG A 33 6.88 9.76 1.96
CA ARG A 33 7.63 9.68 0.70
C ARG A 33 6.89 8.85 -0.35
N ALA A 34 6.37 7.69 0.03
CA ALA A 34 5.60 6.81 -0.85
C ALA A 34 4.42 7.57 -1.45
N LEU A 35 3.64 8.28 -0.63
CA LEU A 35 2.51 9.08 -1.11
C LEU A 35 2.93 10.13 -2.15
N MET A 36 4.05 10.82 -1.95
CA MET A 36 4.54 11.79 -2.94
C MET A 36 4.91 11.12 -4.27
N LEU A 37 5.54 9.95 -4.22
CA LEU A 37 5.91 9.17 -5.42
C LEU A 37 4.68 8.53 -6.10
N GLU A 38 3.71 8.05 -5.33
CA GLU A 38 2.45 7.53 -5.84
C GLU A 38 1.70 8.60 -6.64
N LEU A 39 1.63 9.82 -6.09
CA LEU A 39 0.96 10.96 -6.71
C LEU A 39 1.73 11.55 -7.90
N ALA A 40 2.97 11.13 -8.15
CA ALA A 40 3.70 11.51 -9.36
C ALA A 40 3.11 10.84 -10.62
N HIS A 41 2.31 9.77 -10.48
CA HIS A 41 1.60 9.16 -11.58
C HIS A 41 0.22 9.84 -11.79
N PRO A 42 -0.06 10.47 -12.96
CA PRO A 42 -1.27 11.29 -13.13
C PRO A 42 -2.59 10.53 -12.90
N LEU A 43 -2.68 9.28 -13.35
CA LEU A 43 -3.87 8.44 -13.13
C LEU A 43 -4.12 8.10 -11.66
N ILE A 44 -3.06 7.94 -10.85
CA ILE A 44 -3.18 7.71 -9.40
C ILE A 44 -3.58 9.01 -8.72
N ALA A 45 -2.95 10.13 -9.09
CA ALA A 45 -3.29 11.45 -8.57
C ALA A 45 -4.76 11.80 -8.80
N ALA A 46 -5.28 11.55 -10.01
CA ALA A 46 -6.70 11.73 -10.33
C ALA A 46 -7.60 10.81 -9.48
N GLY A 47 -7.25 9.53 -9.36
CA GLY A 47 -7.97 8.59 -8.52
C GLY A 47 -8.07 9.05 -7.06
N VAL A 48 -6.98 9.57 -6.50
CA VAL A 48 -6.98 10.15 -5.14
C VAL A 48 -7.80 11.43 -5.08
N ALA A 49 -7.63 12.35 -6.04
CA ALA A 49 -8.30 13.64 -6.05
C ALA A 49 -9.83 13.52 -6.12
N HIS A 50 -10.32 12.56 -6.91
CA HIS A 50 -11.75 12.37 -7.18
C HIS A 50 -12.45 11.47 -6.14
N HIS A 51 -11.74 10.51 -5.53
CA HIS A 51 -12.37 9.49 -4.70
C HIS A 51 -11.89 9.44 -3.24
N SER A 52 -10.88 10.22 -2.85
CA SER A 52 -10.35 10.21 -1.49
C SER A 52 -10.92 11.32 -0.62
N GLU A 53 -11.27 10.98 0.62
CA GLU A 53 -11.62 11.94 1.67
C GLU A 53 -10.40 12.61 2.30
N PHE A 54 -9.19 12.38 1.78
CA PHE A 54 -7.93 12.89 2.34
C PHE A 54 -7.96 14.39 2.69
N ARG A 55 -8.62 15.23 1.88
CA ARG A 55 -8.74 16.67 2.15
C ARG A 55 -9.68 17.01 3.31
N ARG A 56 -10.70 16.19 3.55
CA ARG A 56 -11.73 16.42 4.58
C ARG A 56 -11.39 15.73 5.90
N ASP A 57 -10.77 14.55 5.83
CA ASP A 57 -10.38 13.72 6.97
C ASP A 57 -8.97 13.12 6.75
N PRO A 58 -7.90 13.94 6.80
CA PRO A 58 -6.55 13.47 6.51
C PRO A 58 -6.06 12.45 7.55
N PHE A 59 -6.34 12.70 8.84
CA PHE A 59 -5.90 11.83 9.93
C PHE A 59 -6.69 10.52 9.98
N GLY A 60 -8.01 10.54 9.77
CA GLY A 60 -8.78 9.32 9.69
C GLY A 60 -8.45 8.51 8.44
N ARG A 61 -8.18 9.15 7.29
CA ARG A 61 -7.66 8.48 6.09
C ARG A 61 -6.32 7.81 6.36
N LEU A 62 -5.39 8.50 7.03
CA LEU A 62 -4.10 7.93 7.42
C LEU A 62 -4.28 6.72 8.35
N TYR A 63 -5.10 6.85 9.40
CA TYR A 63 -5.39 5.77 10.33
C TYR A 63 -5.97 4.54 9.63
N ARG A 64 -6.91 4.72 8.69
CA ARG A 64 -7.48 3.62 7.89
C ARG A 64 -6.41 2.91 7.05
N THR A 65 -5.51 3.66 6.42
CA THR A 65 -4.37 3.09 5.68
C THR A 65 -3.44 2.29 6.60
N LEU A 66 -3.01 2.88 7.74
CA LEU A 66 -2.10 2.22 8.69
C LEU A 66 -2.71 0.97 9.29
N ARG A 67 -4.00 1.01 9.65
CA ARG A 67 -4.73 -0.16 10.13
C ARG A 67 -4.75 -1.26 9.09
N ALA A 68 -5.05 -0.95 7.83
CA ALA A 68 -5.09 -1.94 6.75
C ALA A 68 -3.71 -2.56 6.49
N ALA A 69 -2.64 -1.75 6.51
CA ALA A 69 -1.27 -2.25 6.41
C ALA A 69 -0.92 -3.17 7.58
N ASN A 70 -1.26 -2.78 8.81
CA ASN A 70 -1.01 -3.59 10.00
C ASN A 70 -1.79 -4.92 9.97
N ASP A 71 -3.05 -4.90 9.54
CA ASP A 71 -3.87 -6.10 9.42
C ASP A 71 -3.28 -7.10 8.39
N ILE A 72 -2.64 -6.59 7.33
CA ILE A 72 -1.95 -7.42 6.32
C ILE A 72 -0.64 -7.97 6.86
N VAL A 73 0.19 -7.13 7.47
CA VAL A 73 1.56 -7.48 7.88
C VAL A 73 1.59 -8.32 9.16
N PHE A 74 0.84 -7.89 10.19
CA PHE A 74 0.92 -8.43 11.54
C PHE A 74 -0.26 -9.33 11.91
N GLY A 75 -1.35 -9.27 11.13
CA GLY A 75 -2.55 -10.06 11.37
C GLY A 75 -2.38 -11.56 11.12
N THR A 76 -3.39 -12.33 11.56
CA THR A 76 -3.54 -13.71 11.10
C THR A 76 -3.89 -13.73 9.60
N GLN A 77 -3.71 -14.86 8.94
CA GLN A 77 -4.09 -15.06 7.55
C GLN A 77 -5.56 -14.70 7.32
N GLY A 78 -6.45 -15.04 8.25
CA GLY A 78 -7.85 -14.63 8.20
C GLY A 78 -8.04 -13.10 8.25
N THR A 79 -7.30 -12.40 9.12
CA THR A 79 -7.36 -10.93 9.24
C THR A 79 -6.80 -10.25 7.99
N ALA A 80 -5.62 -10.67 7.52
CA ALA A 80 -5.00 -10.15 6.31
C ALA A 80 -5.89 -10.33 5.07
N ASN A 81 -6.50 -11.51 4.91
CA ASN A 81 -7.43 -11.78 3.81
C ASN A 81 -8.68 -10.90 3.87
N ARG A 82 -9.27 -10.68 5.06
CA ARG A 82 -10.41 -9.77 5.21
C ARG A 82 -10.03 -8.33 4.86
N ALA A 83 -8.86 -7.86 5.28
CA ALA A 83 -8.36 -6.54 4.92
C ALA A 83 -8.16 -6.43 3.40
N ALA A 84 -7.53 -7.43 2.76
CA ALA A 84 -7.34 -7.45 1.31
C ALA A 84 -8.67 -7.43 0.53
N VAL A 85 -9.67 -8.20 0.97
CA VAL A 85 -11.02 -8.18 0.37
C VAL A 85 -11.68 -6.81 0.55
N HIS A 86 -11.57 -6.21 1.73
CA HIS A 86 -12.11 -4.88 2.00
C HIS A 86 -11.46 -3.82 1.10
N ILE A 87 -10.13 -3.78 1.02
CA ILE A 87 -9.38 -2.87 0.14
C ILE A 87 -9.83 -3.04 -1.32
N ARG A 88 -9.93 -4.29 -1.79
CA ARG A 88 -10.39 -4.58 -3.16
C ARG A 88 -11.78 -4.01 -3.42
N ARG A 89 -12.73 -4.16 -2.48
CA ARG A 89 -14.08 -3.59 -2.58
C ARG A 89 -14.07 -2.06 -2.61
N CYS A 90 -13.21 -1.43 -1.82
CA CYS A 90 -13.03 0.03 -1.88
C CYS A 90 -12.46 0.45 -3.25
N HIS A 91 -11.43 -0.25 -3.74
CA HIS A 91 -10.81 0.04 -5.04
C HIS A 91 -11.74 -0.19 -6.24
N GLN A 92 -12.74 -1.06 -6.14
CA GLN A 92 -13.76 -1.23 -7.19
C GLN A 92 -14.54 0.05 -7.48
N ARG A 93 -14.60 0.98 -6.52
CA ARG A 93 -15.30 2.26 -6.66
C ARG A 93 -14.39 3.39 -7.17
N VAL A 94 -13.08 3.14 -7.28
CA VAL A 94 -12.10 4.14 -7.68
C VAL A 94 -11.75 3.89 -9.15
N GLN A 95 -12.56 4.48 -10.01
CA GLN A 95 -12.40 4.41 -11.46
C GLN A 95 -12.96 5.68 -12.09
N GLY A 96 -12.37 6.09 -13.21
CA GLY A 96 -12.76 7.32 -13.91
C GLY A 96 -11.87 7.57 -15.12
N ALA A 97 -11.82 8.82 -15.56
CA ALA A 97 -10.94 9.28 -16.62
C ALA A 97 -10.41 10.68 -16.30
N LEU A 98 -9.27 11.03 -16.89
CA LEU A 98 -8.77 12.41 -16.87
C LEU A 98 -9.67 13.29 -17.76
N GLU A 99 -10.05 14.47 -17.26
CA GLU A 99 -10.78 15.46 -18.04
C GLU A 99 -9.87 16.07 -19.11
N ASP A 100 -8.65 16.47 -18.70
CA ASP A 100 -7.62 17.04 -19.55
C ASP A 100 -6.43 16.10 -19.74
N GLY A 101 -5.58 16.39 -20.73
CA GLY A 101 -4.34 15.66 -20.95
C GLY A 101 -3.24 16.06 -19.94
N VAL A 102 -2.40 15.09 -19.55
CA VAL A 102 -1.26 15.32 -18.63
C VAL A 102 -0.04 14.57 -19.13
N GLY A 103 1.01 15.30 -19.51
CA GLY A 103 2.23 14.71 -20.07
C GLY A 103 1.93 13.95 -21.37
N SER A 104 2.23 12.65 -21.39
CA SER A 104 1.93 11.76 -22.53
C SER A 104 0.51 11.19 -22.52
N LEU A 105 -0.29 11.45 -21.48
CA LEU A 105 -1.65 10.93 -21.34
C LEU A 105 -2.65 11.89 -21.98
N PRO A 106 -3.41 11.47 -23.01
CA PRO A 106 -4.42 12.32 -23.63
C PRO A 106 -5.65 12.53 -22.72
N PRO A 107 -6.48 13.55 -22.98
CA PRO A 107 -7.83 13.67 -22.40
C PRO A 107 -8.62 12.37 -22.54
N GLY A 108 -9.39 12.01 -21.50
CA GLY A 108 -10.16 10.77 -21.47
C GLY A 108 -9.36 9.52 -21.08
N SER A 109 -8.07 9.64 -20.78
CA SER A 109 -7.26 8.52 -20.26
C SER A 109 -7.91 7.93 -19.01
N ARG A 110 -8.21 6.63 -19.03
CA ARG A 110 -8.97 5.95 -17.98
C ARG A 110 -8.06 5.50 -16.84
N TYR A 111 -8.57 5.54 -15.62
CA TYR A 111 -7.91 4.95 -14.46
C TYR A 111 -8.86 3.98 -13.74
N ASN A 112 -8.27 2.96 -13.12
CA ASN A 112 -8.96 2.03 -12.25
C ASN A 112 -7.97 1.62 -11.13
N ALA A 113 -8.34 1.75 -9.86
CA ALA A 113 -7.46 1.36 -8.75
C ALA A 113 -7.22 -0.16 -8.67
N ASN A 114 -7.90 -0.95 -9.51
CA ASN A 114 -7.62 -2.36 -9.70
C ASN A 114 -6.68 -2.70 -10.87
N ASP A 115 -6.31 -1.71 -11.67
CA ASP A 115 -5.32 -1.84 -12.75
C ASP A 115 -3.98 -2.39 -12.20
N PRO A 116 -3.46 -3.50 -12.76
CA PRO A 116 -2.20 -4.09 -12.33
C PRO A 116 -0.99 -3.16 -12.44
N GLU A 117 -0.90 -2.31 -13.46
CA GLU A 117 0.24 -1.40 -13.66
C GLU A 117 0.20 -0.28 -12.62
N LEU A 118 -0.98 0.31 -12.37
CA LEU A 118 -1.13 1.32 -11.32
C LEU A 118 -0.86 0.74 -9.92
N LYS A 119 -1.30 -0.50 -9.66
CA LYS A 119 -0.97 -1.20 -8.41
C LYS A 119 0.52 -1.45 -8.27
N LEU A 120 1.19 -1.84 -9.35
CA LEU A 120 2.63 -2.08 -9.34
C LEU A 120 3.38 -0.79 -9.03
N TRP A 121 2.98 0.36 -9.59
CA TRP A 121 3.54 1.66 -9.26
C TRP A 121 3.41 1.98 -7.76
N VAL A 122 2.20 1.83 -7.20
CA VAL A 122 1.95 2.04 -5.77
C VAL A 122 2.79 1.11 -4.91
N LEU A 123 2.84 -0.19 -5.25
CA LEU A 123 3.61 -1.16 -4.48
C LEU A 123 5.11 -0.88 -4.56
N ALA A 124 5.64 -0.57 -5.74
CA ALA A 124 7.06 -0.30 -5.94
C ALA A 124 7.51 0.93 -5.17
N THR A 125 6.75 2.02 -5.24
CA THR A 125 7.05 3.26 -4.51
C THR A 125 6.94 3.10 -3.00
N LEU A 126 6.00 2.29 -2.52
CA LEU A 126 5.88 1.93 -1.10
C LEU A 126 7.09 1.11 -0.62
N VAL A 127 7.42 0.01 -1.32
CA VAL A 127 8.53 -0.87 -0.97
C VAL A 127 9.86 -0.11 -1.02
N ASP A 128 10.11 0.64 -2.09
CA ASP A 128 11.32 1.47 -2.23
C ASP A 128 11.47 2.45 -1.04
N SER A 129 10.37 3.12 -0.67
CA SER A 129 10.38 4.05 0.47
C SER A 129 10.64 3.35 1.79
N ILE A 130 10.05 2.18 2.02
CA ILE A 130 10.24 1.39 3.24
C ILE A 130 11.69 0.94 3.37
N LEU A 131 12.26 0.38 2.29
CA LEU A 131 13.64 -0.10 2.28
C LEU A 131 14.62 1.06 2.51
N LEU A 132 14.42 2.20 1.85
CA LEU A 132 15.26 3.39 2.04
C LEU A 132 15.23 3.88 3.50
N VAL A 133 14.05 4.02 4.09
CA VAL A 133 13.91 4.49 5.48
C VAL A 133 14.54 3.49 6.46
N TYR A 134 14.32 2.20 6.27
CA TYR A 134 14.93 1.18 7.11
C TYR A 134 16.46 1.21 7.04
N ASP A 135 17.03 1.32 5.83
CA ASP A 135 18.47 1.41 5.62
C ASP A 135 19.11 2.62 6.31
N LEU A 136 18.43 3.77 6.24
CA LEU A 136 18.91 5.04 6.78
C LEU A 136 18.84 5.11 8.31
N PHE A 137 17.78 4.57 8.92
CA PHE A 137 17.48 4.81 10.33
C PHE A 137 17.62 3.58 11.24
N VAL A 138 17.67 2.38 10.67
CA VAL A 138 17.79 1.13 11.44
C VAL A 138 19.11 0.45 11.14
N ARG A 139 19.25 -0.08 9.92
CA ARG A 139 20.50 -0.60 9.36
C ARG A 139 20.34 -0.96 7.89
N PRO A 140 21.42 -0.99 7.11
CA PRO A 140 21.39 -1.54 5.75
C PRO A 140 20.91 -3.00 5.74
N LEU A 141 19.97 -3.32 4.83
CA LEU A 141 19.58 -4.68 4.50
C LEU A 141 20.57 -5.32 3.52
N SER A 142 20.89 -6.60 3.73
CA SER A 142 21.67 -7.39 2.78
C SER A 142 20.89 -7.60 1.47
N LEU A 143 21.57 -8.01 0.40
CA LEU A 143 20.90 -8.32 -0.87
C LEU A 143 19.94 -9.51 -0.74
N GLU A 144 20.26 -10.47 0.12
CA GLU A 144 19.39 -11.61 0.41
C GLU A 144 18.14 -11.14 1.15
N GLU A 145 18.28 -10.28 2.17
CA GLU A 145 17.15 -9.73 2.90
C GLU A 145 16.21 -8.91 2.00
N ARG A 146 16.75 -8.18 1.02
CA ARG A 146 15.93 -7.41 0.06
C ARG A 146 15.15 -8.27 -0.94
N ARG A 147 15.60 -9.51 -1.18
CA ARG A 147 14.98 -10.44 -2.13
C ARG A 147 13.94 -11.35 -1.47
N ALA A 148 13.96 -11.46 -0.15
CA ALA A 148 13.08 -12.31 0.66
C ALA A 148 11.71 -11.69 0.90
#